data_AF-A0AAN0K4C5-F1
#
_entry.id   AF-A0AAN0K4C5-F1
#
_cell.length_a   1.000
_cell.length_b   1.000
_cell.length_c   1.000
_cell.angle_alpha   90.00
_cell.angle_beta   90.00
_cell.angle_gamma   90.00
#
_symmetry.space_group_name_H-M   'P 1'
#
loop_
_entity.id
_entity.type
_entity.pdbx_description
1 polymer ?
#
loop_
_entity_poly.entity_id
_entity_poly.type
_entity_poly.pdbx_seq_one_letter_code
_entity_poly.pdbx_strand_id
1 'polypeptide(L)'
;MGQPICLFGEGPADRRERLRLLVAQLAERGIKVSLEQKQVSQTMDTNEEAIDEDSVWYHEGTAELLSARYWITEYSMPRARERLVQARLEAKRPGPEKAAKKQELHRKLRDMTNICSQVGDTRPVSYCEFSPDSKMLATSSW
;
A
#
# COMPACT_ATOMS: atom_id res chain seq x y z
N MET A 1 9.96 1.01 -46.69
CA MET A 1 9.54 0.69 -48.08
C MET A 1 10.02 1.70 -49.15
N GLY A 2 10.88 2.69 -48.87
CA GLY A 2 11.52 3.53 -49.91
C GLY A 2 10.59 4.34 -50.84
N GLN A 3 9.27 4.25 -50.65
CA GLN A 3 8.25 4.91 -51.45
C GLN A 3 7.81 6.23 -50.81
N PRO A 4 7.39 7.22 -51.62
CA PRO A 4 6.90 8.49 -51.10
C PRO A 4 5.65 8.31 -50.25
N ILE A 5 5.67 8.91 -49.06
CA ILE A 5 4.62 8.83 -48.04
C ILE A 5 3.33 9.52 -48.53
N CYS A 6 3.47 10.65 -49.23
CA CYS A 6 2.36 11.41 -49.83
C CYS A 6 2.77 11.90 -51.23
N LEU A 7 1.84 11.90 -52.16
CA LEU A 7 1.98 12.60 -53.45
C LEU A 7 1.22 13.94 -53.44
N PHE A 8 1.60 14.87 -54.33
CA PHE A 8 0.96 16.18 -54.43
C PHE A 8 -0.50 16.04 -54.86
N GLY A 9 -1.42 16.63 -54.08
CA GLY A 9 -2.86 16.51 -54.31
C GLY A 9 -3.50 15.19 -53.84
N GLU A 10 -2.75 14.29 -53.22
CA GLU A 10 -3.25 12.98 -52.77
C GLU A 10 -4.01 13.07 -51.44
N GLY A 11 -5.29 12.67 -51.45
CA GLY A 11 -6.12 12.60 -50.26
C GLY A 11 -5.80 11.39 -49.36
N PRO A 12 -6.28 11.37 -48.09
CA PRO A 12 -6.04 10.25 -47.18
C PRO A 12 -6.61 8.90 -47.66
N ALA A 13 -7.70 8.92 -48.44
CA ALA A 13 -8.30 7.71 -49.00
C ALA A 13 -7.44 7.15 -50.15
N ASP A 14 -7.10 7.99 -51.13
CA ASP A 14 -6.27 7.64 -52.28
C ASP A 14 -4.90 7.11 -51.85
N ARG A 15 -4.33 7.70 -50.80
CA ARG A 15 -3.08 7.24 -50.19
C ARG A 15 -3.17 5.83 -49.64
N ARG A 16 -4.26 5.51 -48.92
CA ARG A 16 -4.47 4.16 -48.36
C ARG A 16 -4.62 3.13 -49.47
N GLU A 17 -5.36 3.47 -50.52
CA GLU A 17 -5.57 2.59 -51.66
C GLU A 17 -4.29 2.33 -52.45
N ARG A 18 -3.53 3.38 -52.77
CA ARG A 18 -2.21 3.25 -53.42
C ARG A 18 -1.25 2.39 -52.60
N LEU A 19 -1.11 2.66 -51.31
CA LEU A 19 -0.20 1.90 -50.44
C LEU A 19 -0.66 0.44 -50.31
N ARG A 20 -1.98 0.16 -50.27
CA ARG A 20 -2.51 -1.20 -50.26
C ARG A 20 -2.16 -1.96 -51.55
N LEU A 21 -2.32 -1.33 -52.71
CA LEU A 21 -1.95 -1.93 -54.00
C LEU A 21 -0.45 -2.20 -54.09
N LEU A 22 0.38 -1.28 -53.58
CA LEU A 22 1.83 -1.44 -53.57
C LEU A 22 2.28 -2.59 -52.65
N VAL A 23 1.65 -2.75 -51.49
CA VAL A 23 1.89 -3.89 -50.59
C VAL A 23 1.50 -5.21 -51.26
N ALA A 24 0.39 -5.25 -52.00
CA ALA A 24 -0.03 -6.45 -52.73
C ALA A 24 0.98 -6.84 -53.83
N GLN A 25 1.46 -5.88 -54.62
CA GLN A 25 2.48 -6.13 -55.65
C GLN A 25 3.82 -6.60 -55.06
N LEU A 26 4.21 -6.10 -53.88
CA LEU A 26 5.43 -6.54 -53.19
C LEU A 26 5.27 -7.96 -52.62
N ALA A 27 4.07 -8.32 -52.14
CA ALA A 27 3.76 -9.67 -51.70
C ALA A 27 3.82 -10.68 -52.86
N GLU A 28 3.33 -10.33 -54.04
CA GLU A 28 3.45 -11.17 -55.26
C GLU A 28 4.91 -11.39 -55.68
N ARG A 29 5.78 -10.41 -55.43
CA ARG A 29 7.23 -10.52 -55.68
C ARG A 29 7.98 -11.28 -54.58
N GLY A 30 7.27 -11.90 -53.64
CA GLY A 30 7.84 -12.69 -52.55
C GLY A 30 8.48 -11.87 -51.42
N ILE A 31 8.35 -10.54 -51.45
CA ILE A 31 8.84 -9.67 -50.39
C ILE A 31 7.75 -9.57 -49.34
N LYS A 32 7.90 -10.35 -48.25
CA LYS A 32 7.06 -10.21 -47.06
C LYS A 32 7.32 -8.85 -46.42
N VAL A 33 6.46 -7.88 -46.73
CA VAL A 33 6.37 -6.64 -45.95
C VAL A 33 5.75 -7.03 -44.63
N SER A 34 6.59 -7.39 -43.66
CA SER A 34 6.15 -7.62 -42.29
C SER A 34 5.48 -6.34 -41.79
N LEU A 35 4.16 -6.39 -41.59
CA LEU A 35 3.41 -5.44 -40.76
C LEU A 35 3.70 -5.67 -39.26
N GLU A 36 4.63 -6.56 -38.94
CA GLU A 36 5.03 -6.93 -37.59
C GLU A 36 6.25 -6.10 -37.17
N GLN A 37 6.06 -4.79 -37.03
CA GLN A 37 6.93 -3.99 -36.16
C GLN A 37 6.21 -3.52 -34.89
N LYS A 38 5.09 -4.18 -34.54
CA LYS A 38 4.44 -4.02 -33.22
C LYS A 38 4.21 -5.32 -32.45
N GLN A 39 4.73 -6.45 -32.94
CA GLN A 39 4.53 -7.77 -32.31
C GLN A 39 5.84 -8.49 -31.95
N VAL A 40 6.96 -7.77 -31.79
CA VAL A 40 8.23 -8.34 -31.30
C VAL A 40 8.54 -7.88 -29.86
N SER A 41 7.50 -7.59 -29.09
CA SER A 41 7.60 -7.30 -27.65
C SER A 41 6.65 -8.17 -26.81
N GLN A 42 6.16 -9.28 -27.36
CA GLN A 42 5.20 -10.19 -26.68
C GLN A 42 5.69 -11.64 -26.68
N THR A 43 6.99 -11.85 -26.51
CA THR A 43 7.53 -13.11 -26.00
C THR A 43 8.13 -12.87 -24.61
N MET A 44 7.34 -12.22 -23.75
CA MET A 44 7.53 -12.26 -22.31
C MET A 44 6.35 -13.08 -21.78
N ASP A 45 6.65 -14.32 -21.42
CA ASP A 45 5.93 -15.16 -20.45
C ASP A 45 4.46 -14.77 -20.18
N THR A 46 3.56 -15.11 -21.08
CA THR A 46 2.14 -15.24 -20.72
C THR A 46 1.93 -16.61 -20.08
N ASN A 47 2.49 -16.80 -18.89
CA ASN A 47 1.82 -17.56 -17.85
C ASN A 47 0.81 -16.59 -17.22
N GLU A 48 -0.29 -16.31 -17.94
CA GLU A 48 -1.49 -15.75 -17.32
C GLU A 48 -2.19 -16.89 -16.56
N GLU A 49 -1.49 -17.43 -15.55
CA GLU A 49 -2.17 -18.08 -14.44
C GLU A 49 -3.06 -17.00 -13.83
N ALA A 50 -4.37 -17.27 -13.75
CA ALA A 50 -5.33 -16.38 -13.12
C ALA A 50 -4.75 -15.91 -11.78
N ILE A 51 -4.35 -14.64 -11.72
CA ILE A 51 -3.83 -14.02 -10.49
C ILE A 51 -5.00 -14.07 -9.53
N ASP A 52 -4.94 -15.02 -8.59
CA ASP A 52 -5.85 -15.11 -7.47
C ASP A 52 -5.87 -13.73 -6.79
N GLU A 53 -7.04 -13.10 -6.67
CA GLU A 53 -7.16 -11.76 -6.05
C GLU A 53 -6.65 -11.77 -4.59
N ASP A 54 -6.58 -12.97 -3.99
CA ASP A 54 -6.02 -13.23 -2.66
C ASP A 54 -4.52 -13.62 -2.67
N SER A 55 -3.83 -13.56 -3.82
CA SER A 55 -2.40 -13.88 -3.88
C SER A 55 -1.56 -12.80 -3.20
N VAL A 56 -0.86 -13.18 -2.13
CA VAL A 56 0.09 -12.31 -1.43
C VAL A 56 1.34 -12.16 -2.29
N TRP A 57 1.42 -11.06 -3.03
CA TRP A 57 2.59 -10.71 -3.82
C TRP A 57 3.66 -10.02 -2.96
N TYR A 58 4.90 -10.53 -3.04
CA TYR A 58 6.05 -9.96 -2.33
C TYR A 58 6.88 -9.11 -3.29
N HIS A 59 7.27 -7.92 -2.82
CA HIS A 59 8.21 -7.05 -3.50
C HIS A 59 9.47 -6.87 -2.66
N GLU A 60 10.62 -6.72 -3.32
CA GLU A 60 11.85 -6.36 -2.63
C GLU A 60 11.72 -4.95 -2.02
N GLY A 61 12.24 -4.79 -0.81
CA GLY A 61 12.23 -3.51 -0.10
C GLY A 61 13.49 -2.71 -0.39
N THR A 62 13.44 -1.40 -0.16
CA THR A 62 14.64 -0.55 -0.19
C THR A 62 15.60 -0.92 0.94
N ALA A 63 16.89 -0.61 0.77
CA ALA A 63 17.89 -0.83 1.81
C ALA A 63 17.58 -0.05 3.11
N GLU A 64 16.96 1.13 3.00
CA GLU A 64 16.50 1.92 4.15
C GLU A 64 15.35 1.25 4.91
N LEU A 65 14.43 0.60 4.20
CA LEU A 65 13.36 -0.17 4.84
C LEU A 65 13.95 -1.36 5.61
N LEU A 66 14.98 -2.00 5.07
CA LEU A 66 15.68 -3.09 5.74
C LEU A 66 16.33 -2.61 7.05
N SER A 67 17.08 -1.50 7.02
CA SER A 67 17.72 -0.95 8.24
C SER A 67 16.68 -0.51 9.27
N ALA A 68 15.59 0.12 8.85
CA ALA A 68 14.48 0.47 9.75
C ALA A 68 13.84 -0.77 10.39
N ARG A 69 13.65 -1.86 9.63
CA ARG A 69 13.14 -3.14 10.18
C ARG A 69 14.08 -3.75 11.20
N TYR A 70 15.39 -3.70 10.97
CA TYR A 70 16.37 -4.13 11.97
C TYR A 70 16.26 -3.31 13.25
N TRP A 71 16.20 -1.98 13.13
CA TRP A 71 16.03 -1.10 14.29
C TRP A 71 14.73 -1.37 15.06
N ILE A 72 13.61 -1.53 14.35
CA ILE A 72 12.31 -1.88 14.98
C ILE A 72 12.42 -3.23 15.69
N THR A 73 13.11 -4.21 15.10
CA THR A 73 13.30 -5.53 15.70
C THR A 73 14.15 -5.43 16.97
N GLU A 74 15.29 -4.74 16.92
CA GLU A 74 16.16 -4.52 18.09
C GLU A 74 15.45 -3.76 19.22
N TYR A 75 14.60 -2.79 18.87
CA TYR A 75 13.79 -2.04 19.84
C TYR A 75 12.65 -2.88 20.44
N SER A 76 11.94 -3.65 19.62
CA SER A 76 10.70 -4.34 20.02
C SER A 76 10.94 -5.68 20.70
N MET A 77 11.96 -6.44 20.30
CA MET A 77 12.28 -7.76 20.86
C MET A 77 12.54 -7.76 22.39
N PRO A 78 13.42 -6.91 22.95
CA PRO A 78 13.66 -6.88 24.40
C PRO A 78 12.40 -6.45 25.16
N ARG A 79 11.62 -5.51 24.64
CA ARG A 79 10.35 -5.06 25.23
C ARG A 79 9.28 -6.16 25.20
N ALA A 80 9.21 -6.94 24.13
CA ALA A 80 8.32 -8.08 24.04
C ALA A 80 8.67 -9.13 25.11
N ARG A 81 9.97 -9.39 25.31
CA ARG A 81 10.46 -10.25 26.40
C ARG A 81 10.04 -9.71 27.78
N GLU A 82 10.28 -8.43 28.06
CA GLU A 82 9.90 -7.80 29.33
C GLU A 82 8.40 -7.87 29.58
N ARG A 83 7.58 -7.58 28.56
CA ARG A 83 6.12 -7.72 28.61
C ARG A 83 5.70 -9.16 28.95
N LEU A 84 6.34 -10.16 28.35
CA LEU A 84 6.05 -11.57 28.65
C LEU A 84 6.48 -11.97 30.07
N VAL A 85 7.62 -11.47 30.54
CA VAL A 85 8.07 -11.69 31.92
C VAL A 85 7.04 -11.12 32.89
N GLN A 86 6.63 -9.87 32.69
CA GLN A 86 5.62 -9.21 33.52
C GLN A 86 4.29 -9.97 33.50
N ALA A 87 3.81 -10.37 32.33
CA ALA A 87 2.57 -11.16 32.19
C ALA A 87 2.65 -12.51 32.92
N ARG A 88 3.80 -13.19 32.88
CA ARG A 88 4.02 -14.43 33.64
C ARG A 88 4.02 -14.20 35.15
N LEU A 89 4.63 -13.11 35.61
CA LEU A 89 4.59 -12.72 37.03
C LEU A 89 3.16 -12.43 37.48
N GLU A 90 2.39 -11.70 36.67
CA GLU A 90 0.98 -11.43 36.92
C GLU A 90 0.12 -12.70 36.91
N ALA A 91 0.38 -13.62 35.98
CA ALA A 91 -0.31 -14.90 35.92
C ALA A 91 -0.09 -15.74 37.19
N LYS A 92 1.12 -15.69 37.78
CA LYS A 92 1.46 -16.41 39.03
C LYS A 92 0.79 -15.83 40.29
N ARG A 93 0.22 -14.61 40.24
CA ARG A 93 -0.42 -14.01 41.41
C ARG A 93 -1.65 -14.81 41.88
N PRO A 94 -1.92 -14.90 43.19
CA PRO A 94 -3.09 -15.57 43.73
C PRO A 94 -4.42 -14.98 43.21
N GLY A 95 -5.42 -15.84 43.07
CA GLY A 95 -6.78 -15.44 42.66
C GLY A 95 -7.40 -14.32 43.50
N PRO A 96 -7.31 -14.36 44.86
CA PRO A 96 -7.84 -13.30 45.71
C PRO A 96 -7.23 -11.92 45.45
N GLU A 97 -5.91 -11.84 45.23
CA GLU A 97 -5.22 -10.58 44.93
C GLU A 97 -5.70 -9.99 43.59
N LYS A 98 -5.84 -10.84 42.57
CA LYS A 98 -6.37 -10.43 41.25
C LYS A 98 -7.81 -9.92 41.36
N ALA A 99 -8.64 -10.62 42.14
CA ALA A 99 -10.03 -10.22 42.36
C ALA A 99 -10.12 -8.87 43.10
N ALA A 100 -9.30 -8.67 44.14
CA ALA A 100 -9.24 -7.41 44.88
C ALA A 100 -8.83 -6.24 43.97
N LYS A 101 -7.78 -6.41 43.15
CA LYS A 101 -7.33 -5.37 42.20
C LYS A 101 -8.40 -5.05 41.15
N LYS A 102 -9.12 -6.06 40.65
CA LYS A 102 -10.24 -5.87 39.72
C LYS A 102 -11.38 -5.09 40.38
N GLN A 103 -11.71 -5.41 41.62
CA GLN A 103 -12.75 -4.71 42.37
C GLN A 103 -12.35 -3.25 42.65
N GLU A 104 -11.09 -2.99 42.98
CA GLU A 104 -10.56 -1.63 43.14
C GLU A 104 -10.69 -0.82 41.83
N LEU A 105 -10.31 -1.42 40.70
CA LEU A 105 -10.46 -0.80 39.38
C LEU A 105 -11.94 -0.50 39.07
N HIS A 106 -12.83 -1.46 39.30
CA HIS A 106 -14.26 -1.27 39.08
C HIS A 106 -14.84 -0.13 39.92
N ARG A 107 -14.38 0.02 41.17
CA ARG A 107 -14.76 1.15 42.03
C ARG A 107 -14.32 2.47 41.40
N LYS A 108 -13.05 2.61 41.01
CA LYS A 108 -12.52 3.82 40.36
C LYS A 108 -13.28 4.18 39.08
N LEU A 109 -13.62 3.19 38.26
CA LEU A 109 -14.39 3.42 37.03
C LEU A 109 -15.83 3.85 37.32
N ARG A 110 -16.45 3.34 38.39
CA ARG A 110 -17.80 3.75 38.80
C ARG A 110 -17.83 5.19 39.32
N ASP A 111 -16.75 5.64 39.95
CA ASP A 111 -16.62 6.99 40.48
C ASP A 111 -16.18 8.02 39.42
N MET A 112 -15.93 7.56 38.17
CA MET A 112 -15.50 8.42 37.07
C MET A 112 -16.64 9.35 36.64
N THR A 113 -16.44 10.64 36.82
CA THR A 113 -17.39 11.70 36.46
C THR A 113 -16.67 12.81 35.68
N ASN A 114 -17.44 13.63 34.95
CA ASN A 114 -16.87 14.78 34.25
C ASN A 114 -16.37 15.81 35.27
N ILE A 115 -15.06 16.07 35.28
CA ILE A 115 -14.45 17.08 36.15
C ILE A 115 -14.53 18.47 35.51
N CYS A 116 -14.26 18.56 34.20
CA CYS A 116 -14.24 19.82 33.47
C CYS A 116 -14.54 19.63 31.98
N SER A 117 -15.20 20.63 31.39
CA SER A 117 -15.38 20.76 29.95
C SER A 117 -14.75 22.06 29.48
N GLN A 118 -13.99 22.01 28.39
CA GLN A 118 -13.35 23.17 27.78
C GLN A 118 -13.65 23.18 26.29
N VAL A 119 -14.02 24.34 25.75
CA VAL A 119 -14.20 24.53 24.31
C VAL A 119 -12.83 24.49 23.64
N GLY A 120 -12.63 23.53 22.73
CA GLY A 120 -11.35 23.35 22.02
C GLY A 120 -11.23 24.19 20.75
N ASP A 121 -12.26 24.22 19.90
CA ASP A 121 -12.30 24.97 18.65
C ASP A 121 -13.76 25.32 18.28
N THR A 122 -13.92 26.21 17.32
CA THR A 122 -15.16 26.51 16.58
C THR A 122 -15.64 25.33 15.72
N ARG A 123 -14.72 24.47 15.29
CA ARG A 123 -14.99 23.24 14.54
C ARG A 123 -14.98 22.01 15.46
N PRO A 124 -15.57 20.87 15.05
CA PRO A 124 -15.53 19.66 15.85
C PRO A 124 -14.08 19.20 16.11
N VAL A 125 -13.76 18.89 17.36
CA VAL A 125 -12.50 18.25 17.74
C VAL A 125 -12.52 16.80 17.24
N SER A 126 -11.52 16.41 16.46
CA SER A 126 -11.41 15.09 15.81
C SER A 126 -10.62 14.07 16.63
N TYR A 127 -9.65 14.52 17.42
CA TYR A 127 -8.81 13.66 18.25
C TYR A 127 -8.26 14.41 19.46
N CYS A 128 -7.93 13.66 20.52
CA CYS A 128 -7.16 14.19 21.63
C CYS A 128 -6.23 13.12 22.21
N GLU A 129 -5.03 13.52 22.63
CA GLU A 129 -4.04 12.63 23.23
C GLU A 129 -3.30 13.34 24.38
N PHE A 130 -3.08 12.61 25.46
CA PHE A 130 -2.28 13.09 26.59
C PHE A 130 -0.79 12.99 26.26
N SER A 131 -0.02 13.96 26.76
CA SER A 131 1.44 13.83 26.76
C SER A 131 1.87 12.57 27.57
N PRO A 132 3.04 11.98 27.29
CA PRO A 132 3.52 10.80 28.02
C PRO A 132 3.63 10.98 29.55
N ASP A 133 3.80 12.22 30.01
CA ASP A 133 3.82 12.60 31.43
C ASP A 133 2.45 13.06 31.98
N SER A 134 1.39 13.00 31.16
CA SER A 134 0.01 13.38 31.48
C SER A 134 -0.19 14.82 31.94
N LYS A 135 0.75 15.73 31.64
CA LYS A 135 0.65 17.17 32.03
C LYS A 135 -0.01 18.05 30.97
N MET A 136 0.02 17.62 29.71
CA MET A 136 -0.55 18.35 28.59
C MET A 136 -1.53 17.46 27.84
N LEU A 137 -2.51 18.10 27.18
CA LEU A 137 -3.45 17.45 26.28
C LEU A 137 -3.32 18.13 24.90
N ALA A 138 -3.01 17.35 23.87
CA ALA A 138 -3.08 17.81 22.50
C ALA A 138 -4.47 17.52 21.93
N THR A 139 -5.08 18.49 21.27
CA THR A 139 -6.37 18.36 20.58
C THR A 139 -6.20 18.70 19.10
N SER A 140 -6.75 17.89 18.19
CA SER A 140 -6.82 18.20 16.77
C SER A 140 -8.25 18.53 16.35
N SER A 141 -8.41 19.52 15.48
CA SER A 141 -9.68 19.85 14.82
C SER A 141 -9.55 19.71 13.31
N TRP A 142 -10.69 19.64 12.61
CA TRP A 142 -10.79 19.47 11.15
C TRP A 142 -10.58 20.76 10.36
#